data_AF-A0AA36JEU8-F1
#
_entry.id   AF-A0AA36JEU8-F1
#
_cell.length_a   1.000
_cell.length_b   1.000
_cell.length_c   1.000
_cell.angle_alpha   90.00
_cell.angle_beta   90.00
_cell.angle_gamma   90.00
#
_symmetry.space_group_name_H-M   'P 1'
#
loop_
_entity.id
_entity.type
_entity.pdbx_description
1 polymer ?
#
loop_
_entity_poly.entity_id
_entity_poly.type
_entity_poly.pdbx_seq_one_letter_code
_entity_poly.pdbx_strand_id
1 'polypeptide(L)'
;MDMPTVYWRDTSVGATVTEKAVEIIQRTEPAAAYFPMSFAAFRKSAEGFRIEGVLIENITQPDALFLQLDTNIDGELSVQEFAHIGTVFQSLSNAVLEMRTTQAAARRLQESVPKQQATPEVCNARNPRQYFCSFDADCKMDCKACGWKSATDRAFSVCVQPSPEVCHADGGQVFCPSDDQCHPPGDCSNCVDRTVVDHAQYTCLALWWDPKPLTEWTNWVCRWRNKVGMPCNFDQDCIYGMRRCLSGNCMPFQPYNANQTCASDFDCPHLGFYCPSDPTGGQNPYWVQYCRAQRSEGMTCAEDRECQPGMRCNTGEPQPRCRSLFSLDIGALAAEDVFCQFGWRDRDGKCAPPAQSKQAGRSCDSDLDCETTDETGRTGSCTCKAWWDKDDPKYCKPVSGDFARHQEALRNYLWFRASRCGTFWTEKECLRIFGNEAMRLKLAVQCEEQQLSGGPYGPPEECGIVDNERFGDFCAMMDML
;
A
#
# COMPACT_ATOMS: atom_id res chain seq x y z
N MET A 1 -40.97 -24.60 10.28
CA MET A 1 -41.68 -23.67 11.19
C MET A 1 -40.59 -22.71 11.65
N ASP A 2 -40.50 -21.46 11.21
CA ASP A 2 -41.56 -20.50 10.89
C ASP A 2 -41.23 -19.63 9.68
N MET A 3 -42.23 -19.44 8.81
CA MET A 3 -42.28 -18.28 7.92
C MET A 3 -42.52 -17.03 8.76
N PRO A 4 -42.00 -15.85 8.37
CA PRO A 4 -42.13 -14.65 9.18
C PRO A 4 -43.59 -14.25 9.36
N THR A 5 -44.00 -14.15 10.62
CA THR A 5 -45.10 -13.31 11.05
C THR A 5 -44.73 -11.86 10.70
N VAL A 6 -45.25 -11.38 9.57
CA VAL A 6 -45.23 -9.95 9.20
C VAL A 6 -46.20 -9.26 10.14
N TYR A 7 -45.67 -8.59 11.17
CA TYR A 7 -46.49 -7.97 12.22
C TYR A 7 -47.14 -6.66 11.78
N TRP A 8 -46.48 -5.89 10.91
CA TRP A 8 -47.00 -4.61 10.44
C TRP A 8 -47.71 -4.80 9.09
N ARG A 9 -48.77 -5.61 9.08
CA ARG A 9 -49.66 -5.68 7.91
C ARG A 9 -50.67 -4.55 7.94
N ASP A 10 -50.74 -3.82 6.83
CA ASP A 10 -51.79 -2.84 6.57
C ASP A 10 -53.12 -3.58 6.30
N THR A 11 -53.84 -3.93 7.36
CA THR A 11 -55.10 -4.69 7.28
C THR A 11 -56.34 -3.81 7.28
N SER A 12 -56.18 -2.54 7.65
CA SER A 12 -57.28 -1.61 7.92
C SER A 12 -57.28 -0.49 6.88
N VAL A 13 -57.92 -0.76 5.73
CA VAL A 13 -58.11 0.21 4.65
C VAL A 13 -58.91 1.41 5.19
N GLY A 14 -58.26 2.58 5.27
CA GLY A 14 -58.87 3.81 5.77
C GLY A 14 -58.67 4.10 7.26
N ALA A 15 -57.91 3.27 7.99
CA ALA A 15 -57.52 3.58 9.37
C ALA A 15 -56.50 4.73 9.43
N THR A 16 -56.64 5.56 10.45
CA THR A 16 -55.68 6.61 10.79
C THR A 16 -54.35 6.00 11.23
N VAL A 17 -53.28 6.78 11.10
CA VAL A 17 -51.92 6.35 11.48
C VAL A 17 -51.84 5.94 12.96
N THR A 18 -52.60 6.62 13.82
CA THR A 18 -52.71 6.28 15.25
C THR A 18 -53.39 4.92 15.47
N GLU A 19 -54.47 4.63 14.75
CA GLU A 19 -55.17 3.33 14.83
C GLU A 19 -54.28 2.18 14.35
N LYS A 20 -53.51 2.40 13.28
CA LYS A 20 -52.53 1.43 12.77
C LYS A 20 -51.42 1.13 13.78
N ALA A 21 -50.93 2.14 14.50
CA ALA A 21 -49.92 1.96 15.53
C ALA A 21 -50.46 1.15 16.72
N VAL A 22 -51.70 1.43 17.16
CA VAL A 22 -52.35 0.65 18.22
C VAL A 22 -52.55 -0.81 17.80
N GLU A 23 -52.97 -1.05 16.56
CA GLU A 23 -53.13 -2.41 16.01
C GLU A 23 -51.80 -3.18 15.98
N ILE A 24 -50.69 -2.51 15.63
CA ILE A 24 -49.34 -3.10 15.63
C ILE A 24 -48.91 -3.49 17.05
N ILE A 25 -49.11 -2.59 18.03
CA ILE A 25 -48.77 -2.86 19.43
C ILE A 25 -49.56 -4.08 19.94
N GLN A 26 -50.88 -4.11 19.69
CA GLN A 26 -51.76 -5.20 20.12
C GLN A 26 -51.43 -6.53 19.46
N ARG A 27 -51.03 -6.53 18.19
CA ARG A 27 -50.63 -7.77 17.47
C ARG A 27 -49.28 -8.32 17.88
N THR A 28 -48.45 -7.49 18.52
CA THR A 28 -47.16 -7.90 19.06
C THR A 28 -47.32 -8.53 20.46
N GLU A 29 -48.57 -8.82 20.89
CA GLU A 29 -48.85 -9.58 22.11
C GLU A 29 -48.93 -11.11 21.87
N PRO A 30 -48.49 -11.94 22.84
CA PRO A 30 -48.00 -11.55 24.16
C PRO A 30 -46.57 -11.00 24.13
N ALA A 31 -46.36 -9.86 24.80
CA ALA A 31 -45.08 -9.14 24.83
C ALA A 31 -43.89 -10.01 25.29
N ALA A 32 -44.12 -10.98 26.18
CA ALA A 32 -43.08 -11.89 26.67
C ALA A 32 -42.48 -12.81 25.59
N ALA A 33 -43.11 -12.96 24.42
CA ALA A 33 -42.60 -13.79 23.33
C ALA A 33 -41.72 -13.01 22.34
N TYR A 34 -41.75 -11.68 22.37
CA TYR A 34 -41.16 -10.82 21.32
C TYR A 34 -40.20 -9.77 21.85
N PHE A 35 -40.22 -9.50 23.14
CA PHE A 35 -39.34 -8.54 23.79
C PHE A 35 -38.35 -9.27 24.70
N PRO A 36 -37.06 -8.89 24.69
CA PRO A 36 -36.49 -7.74 23.96
C PRO A 36 -36.38 -7.97 22.44
N MET A 37 -36.73 -6.94 21.65
CA MET A 37 -36.82 -7.04 20.19
C MET A 37 -35.53 -6.50 19.54
N SER A 38 -34.75 -7.40 18.93
CA SER A 38 -33.55 -6.99 18.17
C SER A 38 -33.89 -6.20 16.90
N PHE A 39 -32.92 -5.42 16.41
CA PHE A 39 -33.05 -4.68 15.15
C PHE A 39 -33.42 -5.57 13.94
N ALA A 40 -32.86 -6.78 13.85
CA ALA A 40 -33.17 -7.71 12.78
C ALA A 40 -34.64 -8.15 12.79
N ALA A 41 -35.21 -8.37 13.98
CA ALA A 41 -36.62 -8.72 14.15
C ALA A 41 -37.54 -7.51 13.86
N PHE A 42 -37.14 -6.31 14.30
CA PHE A 42 -37.84 -5.07 14.03
C PHE A 42 -37.91 -4.75 12.53
N ARG A 43 -36.77 -4.77 11.83
CA ARG A 43 -36.68 -4.51 10.39
C ARG A 43 -37.56 -5.48 9.59
N LYS A 44 -37.50 -6.77 9.93
CA LYS A 44 -38.32 -7.80 9.29
C LYS A 44 -39.82 -7.60 9.54
N SER A 45 -40.19 -7.06 10.70
CA SER A 45 -41.60 -6.77 11.05
C SER A 45 -42.14 -5.56 10.30
N ALA A 46 -41.28 -4.59 9.98
CA ALA A 46 -41.60 -3.34 9.28
C ALA A 46 -41.64 -3.46 7.75
N GLU A 47 -41.13 -4.56 7.19
CA GLU A 47 -41.00 -4.77 5.75
C GLU A 47 -42.36 -4.64 5.02
N GLY A 48 -42.42 -3.75 4.04
CA GLY A 48 -43.62 -3.50 3.25
C GLY A 48 -44.71 -2.64 3.91
N PHE A 49 -44.51 -2.18 5.15
CA PHE A 49 -45.47 -1.30 5.83
C PHE A 49 -45.54 0.08 5.17
N ARG A 50 -46.74 0.68 5.17
CA ARG A 50 -47.03 1.95 4.51
C ARG A 50 -47.69 2.96 5.45
N ILE A 51 -47.19 4.19 5.43
CA ILE A 51 -47.80 5.35 6.08
C ILE A 51 -48.36 6.24 4.97
N GLU A 52 -49.66 6.55 5.03
CA GLU A 52 -50.35 7.35 4.00
C GLU A 52 -50.16 6.82 2.56
N GLY A 53 -49.98 5.50 2.41
CA GLY A 53 -49.75 4.84 1.11
C GLY A 53 -48.30 4.84 0.62
N VAL A 54 -47.38 5.51 1.33
CA VAL A 54 -45.93 5.52 1.04
C VAL A 54 -45.23 4.46 1.89
N LEU A 55 -44.33 3.67 1.28
CA LEU A 55 -43.54 2.67 2.01
C LEU A 55 -42.68 3.35 3.07
N ILE A 56 -42.64 2.78 4.28
CA ILE A 56 -41.91 3.38 5.40
C ILE A 56 -40.43 3.59 5.09
N GLU A 57 -39.81 2.68 4.33
CA GLU A 57 -38.41 2.76 3.86
C GLU A 57 -38.16 3.94 2.90
N ASN A 58 -39.20 4.46 2.24
CA ASN A 58 -39.12 5.65 1.39
C ASN A 58 -39.31 6.95 2.19
N ILE A 59 -39.71 6.87 3.46
CA ILE A 59 -39.92 8.01 4.36
C ILE A 59 -38.74 8.14 5.32
N THR A 60 -38.29 7.02 5.89
CA THR A 60 -37.17 6.95 6.84
C THR A 60 -36.44 5.61 6.74
N GLN A 61 -35.16 5.58 7.11
CA GLN A 61 -34.41 4.33 7.19
C GLN A 61 -34.84 3.53 8.43
N PRO A 62 -35.03 2.20 8.33
CA PRO A 62 -35.40 1.35 9.48
C PRO A 62 -34.43 1.49 10.67
N ASP A 63 -33.14 1.67 10.41
CA ASP A 63 -32.10 1.88 11.42
C ASP A 63 -32.35 3.16 12.22
N ALA A 64 -32.68 4.26 11.53
CA ALA A 64 -33.00 5.54 12.18
C ALA A 64 -34.29 5.46 12.99
N LEU A 65 -35.29 4.72 12.50
CA LEU A 65 -36.54 4.47 13.21
C LEU A 65 -36.33 3.63 14.48
N PHE A 66 -35.49 2.59 14.39
CA PHE A 66 -35.13 1.76 15.53
C PHE A 66 -34.39 2.58 16.61
N LEU A 67 -33.40 3.37 16.20
CA LEU A 67 -32.65 4.26 17.11
C LEU A 67 -33.52 5.33 17.77
N GLN A 68 -34.60 5.79 17.11
CA GLN A 68 -35.56 6.71 17.72
C GLN A 68 -36.42 6.04 18.81
N LEU A 69 -36.60 4.72 18.74
CA LEU A 69 -37.35 3.94 19.71
C LEU A 69 -36.45 3.39 20.82
N ASP A 70 -35.21 3.03 20.51
CA ASP A 70 -34.19 2.54 21.45
C ASP A 70 -33.62 3.71 22.28
N THR A 71 -34.38 4.12 23.28
CA THR A 71 -34.05 5.31 24.08
C THR A 71 -32.84 5.13 24.98
N ASN A 72 -32.52 3.89 25.35
CA ASN A 72 -31.42 3.57 26.25
C ASN A 72 -30.14 3.14 25.49
N ILE A 73 -30.24 2.92 24.17
CA ILE A 73 -29.15 2.56 23.25
C ILE A 73 -28.50 1.22 23.63
N ASP A 74 -29.29 0.26 24.10
CA ASP A 74 -28.83 -1.09 24.42
C ASP A 74 -28.87 -2.04 23.20
N GLY A 75 -29.42 -1.59 22.07
CA GLY A 75 -29.49 -2.34 20.83
C GLY A 75 -30.70 -3.27 20.71
N GLU A 76 -31.60 -3.23 21.70
CA GLU A 76 -32.86 -3.97 21.72
C GLU A 76 -34.03 -3.06 22.10
N LEU A 77 -35.23 -3.30 21.57
CA LEU A 77 -36.41 -2.56 22.04
C LEU A 77 -37.04 -3.29 23.21
N SER A 78 -37.33 -2.58 24.28
CA SER A 78 -38.26 -3.01 25.33
C SER A 78 -39.73 -2.79 24.91
N VAL A 79 -40.66 -3.37 25.68
CA VAL A 79 -42.10 -3.15 25.49
C VAL A 79 -42.46 -1.66 25.62
N GLN A 80 -41.82 -0.97 26.58
CA GLN A 80 -42.04 0.45 26.85
C GLN A 80 -41.54 1.32 25.69
N GLU A 81 -40.36 1.01 25.17
CA GLU A 81 -39.76 1.71 24.02
C GLU A 81 -40.58 1.51 22.75
N PHE A 82 -41.00 0.27 22.47
CA PHE A 82 -41.83 -0.03 21.31
C PHE A 82 -43.22 0.63 21.38
N ALA A 83 -43.75 0.89 22.57
CA ALA A 83 -45.03 1.60 22.73
C ALA A 83 -45.00 3.03 22.15
N HIS A 84 -43.81 3.63 22.01
CA HIS A 84 -43.63 4.95 21.40
C HIS A 84 -43.76 4.95 19.86
N ILE A 85 -43.91 3.81 19.21
CA ILE A 85 -44.03 3.72 17.74
C ILE A 85 -45.16 4.59 17.17
N GLY A 86 -46.25 4.78 17.92
CA GLY A 86 -47.36 5.63 17.50
C GLY A 86 -47.01 7.12 17.38
N THR A 87 -46.18 7.66 18.27
CA THR A 87 -45.74 9.06 18.18
C THR A 87 -44.79 9.26 17.01
N VAL A 88 -43.92 8.28 16.76
CA VAL A 88 -43.01 8.31 15.63
C VAL A 88 -43.76 8.21 14.31
N PHE A 89 -44.76 7.33 14.21
CA PHE A 89 -45.60 7.21 13.02
C PHE A 89 -46.38 8.50 12.73
N GLN A 90 -46.87 9.18 13.76
CA GLN A 90 -47.53 10.48 13.60
C GLN A 90 -46.58 11.54 13.01
N SER A 91 -45.33 11.56 13.49
CA SER A 91 -44.28 12.45 12.94
C SER A 91 -44.00 12.14 11.48
N LEU A 92 -43.84 10.86 11.13
CA LEU A 92 -43.64 10.42 9.75
C LEU A 92 -44.83 10.74 8.84
N SER A 93 -46.07 10.63 9.35
CA SER A 93 -47.27 11.01 8.61
C SER A 93 -47.29 12.50 8.26
N ASN A 94 -46.89 13.36 9.20
CA ASN A 94 -46.80 14.80 8.96
C ASN A 94 -45.73 15.11 7.90
N ALA A 95 -44.59 14.43 7.94
CA ALA A 95 -43.54 14.56 6.93
C ALA A 95 -44.03 14.15 5.53
N VAL A 96 -44.81 13.07 5.41
CA VAL A 96 -45.41 12.65 4.14
C VAL A 96 -46.41 13.68 3.60
N LEU A 97 -47.21 14.29 4.48
CA LEU A 97 -48.14 15.35 4.10
C LEU A 97 -47.39 16.59 3.58
N GLU A 98 -46.31 17.00 4.25
CA GLU A 98 -45.45 18.10 3.80
C GLU A 98 -44.76 17.82 2.46
N MET A 99 -44.28 16.58 2.25
CA MET A 99 -43.75 16.15 0.95
C MET A 99 -44.80 16.24 -0.17
N ARG A 100 -46.06 15.90 0.13
CA ARG A 100 -47.16 16.01 -0.86
C ARG A 100 -47.54 17.46 -1.15
N THR A 101 -47.58 18.33 -0.14
CA THR A 101 -47.91 19.76 -0.35
C THR A 101 -46.80 20.49 -1.11
N THR A 102 -45.54 20.18 -0.83
CA THR A 102 -44.39 20.72 -1.59
C THR A 102 -44.35 20.21 -3.03
N GLN A 103 -44.64 18.93 -3.28
CA GLN A 103 -44.80 18.40 -4.65
C GLN A 103 -45.98 19.03 -5.41
N ALA A 104 -47.11 19.29 -4.73
CA ALA A 104 -48.26 19.96 -5.31
C ALA A 104 -47.99 21.45 -5.62
N ALA A 105 -47.23 22.14 -4.76
CA ALA A 105 -46.78 23.51 -4.99
C ALA A 105 -45.75 23.59 -6.12
N ALA A 106 -44.82 22.64 -6.21
CA ALA A 106 -43.86 22.53 -7.31
C ALA A 106 -44.55 22.27 -8.66
N ARG A 107 -45.64 21.48 -8.69
CA ARG A 107 -46.44 21.27 -9.90
C ARG A 107 -47.17 22.53 -10.38
N ARG A 108 -47.55 23.46 -9.50
CA ARG A 108 -48.22 24.71 -9.89
C ARG A 108 -47.29 25.75 -10.53
N LEU A 109 -45.97 25.61 -10.39
CA LEU A 109 -44.97 26.51 -10.99
C LEU A 109 -44.47 26.05 -12.38
N GLN A 110 -44.89 24.88 -12.88
CA GLN A 110 -44.43 24.30 -14.14
C GLN A 110 -45.42 24.40 -15.30
N GLU A 111 -46.53 25.14 -15.15
CA GLU A 111 -47.49 25.36 -16.23
C GLU A 111 -47.14 26.59 -17.08
N SER A 112 -45.97 26.57 -17.72
CA SER A 112 -45.77 27.33 -18.97
C SER A 112 -44.65 26.72 -19.82
N VAL A 113 -45.04 26.40 -21.07
CA VAL A 113 -44.23 25.98 -22.23
C VAL A 113 -43.86 24.48 -22.30
N PRO A 114 -44.31 23.75 -23.35
CA PRO A 114 -43.92 22.35 -23.57
C PRO A 114 -42.47 22.30 -24.08
N LYS A 115 -41.50 22.10 -23.19
CA LYS A 115 -40.17 21.62 -23.60
C LYS A 115 -40.29 20.11 -23.84
N GLN A 116 -39.91 19.65 -25.03
CA GLN A 116 -39.67 18.24 -25.30
C GLN A 116 -38.80 17.68 -24.18
N GLN A 117 -39.32 16.73 -23.41
CA GLN A 117 -38.58 16.10 -22.32
C GLN A 117 -37.37 15.38 -22.94
N ALA A 118 -36.16 15.83 -22.61
CA ALA A 118 -34.96 15.10 -22.95
C ALA A 118 -34.95 13.78 -22.17
N THR A 119 -34.57 12.68 -22.82
CA THR A 119 -34.33 11.38 -22.17
C THR A 119 -32.88 10.95 -22.44
N PRO A 120 -32.32 10.01 -21.66
CA PRO A 120 -30.98 9.47 -21.91
C PRO A 120 -30.77 9.00 -23.35
N GLU A 121 -31.78 8.37 -23.96
CA GLU A 121 -31.73 7.90 -25.34
C GLU A 121 -31.63 9.05 -26.35
N VAL A 122 -32.39 10.13 -26.11
CA VAL A 122 -32.37 11.33 -26.94
C VAL A 122 -31.02 12.05 -26.84
N CYS A 123 -30.42 12.12 -25.65
CA CYS A 123 -29.10 12.73 -25.46
C CYS A 123 -27.98 11.88 -26.08
N ASN A 124 -28.07 10.55 -25.95
CA ASN A 124 -27.12 9.61 -26.54
C ASN A 124 -27.11 9.67 -28.07
N ALA A 125 -28.28 9.89 -28.69
CA ALA A 125 -28.43 9.96 -30.14
C ALA A 125 -27.93 11.28 -30.77
N ARG A 126 -27.59 12.31 -29.98
CA ARG A 126 -27.06 13.58 -30.49
C ARG A 126 -25.59 13.46 -30.89
N ASN A 127 -25.16 14.28 -31.85
CA ASN A 127 -23.77 14.34 -32.31
C ASN A 127 -23.26 15.79 -32.27
N PRO A 128 -22.25 16.12 -31.44
CA PRO A 128 -21.53 15.23 -30.52
C PRO A 128 -22.41 14.63 -29.40
N ARG A 129 -22.00 13.48 -28.86
CA ARG A 129 -22.73 12.72 -27.83
C ARG A 129 -22.94 13.61 -26.60
N GLN A 130 -24.18 13.65 -26.09
CA GLN A 130 -24.56 14.40 -24.89
C GLN A 130 -25.03 13.45 -23.79
N TYR A 131 -24.96 13.92 -22.54
CA TYR A 131 -25.36 13.20 -21.34
C TYR A 131 -26.63 13.81 -20.75
N PHE A 132 -27.53 12.95 -20.30
CA PHE A 132 -28.76 13.39 -19.66
C PHE A 132 -28.50 13.83 -18.22
N CYS A 133 -28.87 15.07 -17.92
CA CYS A 133 -28.83 15.62 -16.58
C CYS A 133 -30.21 15.47 -15.93
N SER A 134 -30.33 14.58 -14.93
CA SER A 134 -31.60 14.35 -14.26
C SER A 134 -32.09 15.54 -13.42
N PHE A 135 -31.23 16.53 -13.16
CA PHE A 135 -31.54 17.67 -12.31
C PHE A 135 -32.41 18.71 -13.04
N ASP A 136 -32.04 19.06 -14.27
CA ASP A 136 -32.77 20.02 -15.11
C ASP A 136 -33.50 19.36 -16.29
N ALA A 137 -33.43 18.02 -16.39
CA ALA A 137 -34.02 17.20 -17.44
C ALA A 137 -33.61 17.64 -18.86
N ASP A 138 -32.32 17.96 -19.02
CA ASP A 138 -31.74 18.46 -20.26
C ASP A 138 -30.46 17.70 -20.67
N CYS A 139 -30.09 17.79 -21.95
CA CYS A 139 -28.86 17.17 -22.47
C CYS A 139 -27.66 18.11 -22.32
N LYS A 140 -26.60 17.66 -21.66
CA LYS A 140 -25.35 18.41 -21.45
C LYS A 140 -24.19 17.77 -22.20
N MET A 141 -23.29 18.61 -22.69
CA MET A 141 -22.01 18.15 -23.27
C MET A 141 -21.03 17.67 -22.19
N ASP A 142 -21.09 18.29 -21.02
CA ASP A 142 -20.24 18.01 -19.87
C ASP A 142 -21.12 17.91 -18.62
N CYS A 143 -21.00 16.78 -17.90
CA CYS A 143 -21.76 16.56 -16.66
C CYS A 143 -21.35 17.49 -15.53
N LYS A 144 -20.20 18.19 -15.63
CA LYS A 144 -19.83 19.28 -14.70
C LYS A 144 -20.87 20.40 -14.66
N ALA A 145 -21.69 20.57 -15.71
CA ALA A 145 -22.80 21.52 -15.73
C ALA A 145 -24.08 21.01 -15.02
N CYS A 146 -24.10 19.75 -14.57
CA CYS A 146 -25.24 19.08 -13.94
C CYS A 146 -25.22 19.15 -12.39
N GLY A 147 -24.57 20.19 -11.83
CA GLY A 147 -24.45 20.39 -10.38
C GLY A 147 -23.59 19.31 -9.72
N TRP A 148 -24.10 18.66 -8.67
CA TRP A 148 -23.38 17.64 -7.89
C TRP A 148 -23.21 16.30 -8.63
N LYS A 149 -23.88 16.11 -9.78
CA LYS A 149 -23.71 14.93 -10.64
C LYS A 149 -22.68 15.21 -11.74
N SER A 150 -21.42 15.41 -11.34
CA SER A 150 -20.37 15.89 -12.24
C SER A 150 -19.68 14.79 -13.05
N ALA A 151 -19.94 13.50 -12.77
CA ALA A 151 -19.33 12.37 -13.47
C ALA A 151 -20.23 11.81 -14.59
N THR A 152 -19.62 11.22 -15.62
CA THR A 152 -20.36 10.61 -16.73
C THR A 152 -20.46 9.10 -16.57
N ASP A 153 -21.67 8.56 -16.68
CA ASP A 153 -21.88 7.14 -16.97
C ASP A 153 -21.96 6.96 -18.48
N ARG A 154 -20.86 6.52 -19.09
CA ARG A 154 -20.76 6.33 -20.55
C ARG A 154 -21.60 5.16 -21.06
N ALA A 155 -21.98 4.21 -20.22
CA ALA A 155 -22.82 3.09 -20.64
C ALA A 155 -24.25 3.57 -20.87
N PHE A 156 -24.76 4.42 -19.98
CA PHE A 156 -26.16 4.87 -20.03
C PHE A 156 -26.33 6.30 -20.57
N SER A 157 -25.25 7.03 -20.82
CA SER A 157 -25.27 8.44 -21.25
C SER A 157 -25.97 9.35 -20.23
N VAL A 158 -25.71 9.14 -18.95
CA VAL A 158 -26.35 9.86 -17.84
C VAL A 158 -25.28 10.51 -16.96
N CYS A 159 -25.58 11.70 -16.45
CA CYS A 159 -24.78 12.34 -15.41
C CYS A 159 -25.09 11.72 -14.05
N VAL A 160 -24.06 11.26 -13.34
CA VAL A 160 -24.17 10.53 -12.06
C VAL A 160 -23.30 11.18 -10.99
N GLN A 161 -23.54 10.81 -9.73
CA GLN A 161 -22.69 11.25 -8.63
C GLN A 161 -21.29 10.64 -8.80
N PRO A 162 -20.23 11.44 -8.66
CA PRO A 162 -18.86 10.93 -8.64
C PRO A 162 -18.66 9.93 -7.50
N SER A 163 -18.07 8.79 -7.83
CA SER A 163 -17.52 7.80 -6.90
C SER A 163 -16.20 7.30 -7.47
N PRO A 164 -15.35 6.62 -6.68
CA PRO A 164 -14.10 6.09 -7.20
C PRO A 164 -14.28 5.16 -8.41
N GLU A 165 -15.28 4.28 -8.37
CA GLU A 165 -15.59 3.35 -9.46
C GLU A 165 -16.09 4.09 -10.72
N VAL A 166 -16.95 5.09 -10.52
CA VAL A 166 -17.52 5.89 -11.61
C VAL A 166 -16.44 6.75 -12.28
N CYS A 167 -15.59 7.43 -11.50
CA CYS A 167 -14.50 8.23 -12.03
C CYS A 167 -13.49 7.35 -12.80
N HIS A 168 -13.17 6.17 -12.28
CA HIS A 168 -12.29 5.25 -13.00
C HIS A 168 -12.89 4.78 -14.32
N ALA A 169 -14.18 4.43 -14.33
CA ALA A 169 -14.91 4.08 -15.55
C ALA A 169 -14.97 5.25 -16.55
N ASP A 170 -14.98 6.49 -16.07
CA ASP A 170 -14.93 7.71 -16.88
C ASP A 170 -13.50 8.07 -17.34
N GLY A 171 -12.86 7.14 -18.04
CA GLY A 171 -11.56 7.38 -18.68
C GLY A 171 -10.36 7.36 -17.73
N GLY A 172 -10.43 6.58 -16.66
CA GLY A 172 -9.32 6.38 -15.72
C GLY A 172 -9.10 7.55 -14.75
N GLN A 173 -10.11 8.41 -14.58
CA GLN A 173 -10.05 9.54 -13.66
C GLN A 173 -9.99 9.07 -12.20
N VAL A 174 -9.60 9.97 -11.31
CA VAL A 174 -9.48 9.72 -9.87
C VAL A 174 -10.51 10.55 -9.11
N PHE A 175 -11.18 9.96 -8.13
CA PHE A 175 -12.18 10.63 -7.32
C PHE A 175 -11.51 11.49 -6.23
N CYS A 176 -11.93 12.74 -6.07
CA CYS A 176 -11.48 13.60 -4.98
C CYS A 176 -12.57 13.71 -3.91
N PRO A 177 -12.38 13.13 -2.71
CA PRO A 177 -13.37 13.22 -1.62
C PRO A 177 -13.54 14.62 -1.04
N SER A 178 -12.61 15.55 -1.30
CA SER A 178 -12.67 16.91 -0.74
C SER A 178 -13.62 17.84 -1.52
N ASP A 179 -13.79 17.60 -2.82
CA ASP A 179 -14.66 18.41 -3.68
C ASP A 179 -15.80 17.62 -4.36
N ASP A 180 -15.86 16.31 -4.10
CA ASP A 180 -16.77 15.36 -4.72
C ASP A 180 -16.72 15.40 -6.27
N GLN A 181 -15.52 15.49 -6.87
CA GLN A 181 -15.33 15.51 -8.33
C GLN A 181 -14.34 14.45 -8.83
N CYS A 182 -14.45 14.13 -10.12
CA CYS A 182 -13.44 13.35 -10.84
C CYS A 182 -12.34 14.28 -11.37
N HIS A 183 -11.09 13.97 -11.04
CA HIS A 183 -9.89 14.65 -11.52
C HIS A 183 -9.15 13.82 -12.57
N PRO A 184 -8.29 14.44 -13.40
CA PRO A 184 -7.58 13.73 -14.47
C PRO A 184 -6.80 12.49 -13.96
N PRO A 185 -6.59 11.47 -14.83
CA PRO A 185 -5.89 10.25 -14.45
C PRO A 185 -4.52 10.53 -13.83
N GLY A 186 -4.32 10.09 -12.59
CA GLY A 186 -3.05 10.27 -11.89
C GLY A 186 -2.78 11.70 -11.39
N ASP A 187 -3.78 12.58 -11.40
CA ASP A 187 -3.64 13.95 -10.93
C ASP A 187 -4.60 14.24 -9.76
N CYS A 188 -4.03 14.45 -8.57
CA CYS A 188 -4.75 14.93 -7.39
C CYS A 188 -4.28 16.32 -6.95
N SER A 189 -3.53 17.07 -7.78
CA SER A 189 -2.91 18.35 -7.38
C SER A 189 -3.94 19.40 -6.96
N ASN A 190 -5.15 19.32 -7.52
CA ASN A 190 -6.25 20.25 -7.25
C ASN A 190 -7.21 19.75 -6.16
N CYS A 191 -6.98 18.57 -5.60
CA CYS A 191 -7.79 18.01 -4.52
C CYS A 191 -7.30 18.57 -3.18
N VAL A 192 -8.09 19.45 -2.56
CA VAL A 192 -7.74 20.16 -1.32
C VAL A 192 -7.37 19.15 -0.23
N ASP A 193 -6.18 19.34 0.36
CA ASP A 193 -5.56 18.49 1.39
C ASP A 193 -5.32 17.02 1.00
N ARG A 194 -5.52 16.65 -0.27
CA ARG A 194 -5.49 15.28 -0.75
C ARG A 194 -4.71 15.13 -2.05
N THR A 195 -3.44 15.49 -2.04
CA THR A 195 -2.62 15.61 -3.26
C THR A 195 -2.03 14.30 -3.79
N VAL A 196 -2.31 13.16 -3.14
CA VAL A 196 -1.74 11.86 -3.51
C VAL A 196 -2.81 10.95 -4.12
N VAL A 197 -2.49 10.32 -5.24
CA VAL A 197 -3.37 9.37 -5.92
C VAL A 197 -3.23 7.97 -5.29
N ASP A 198 -4.35 7.35 -4.94
CA ASP A 198 -4.46 5.91 -4.74
C ASP A 198 -4.88 5.24 -6.05
N HIS A 199 -3.94 4.55 -6.70
CA HIS A 199 -4.21 3.85 -7.96
C HIS A 199 -5.04 2.57 -7.80
N ALA A 200 -5.13 2.00 -6.58
CA ALA A 200 -5.90 0.79 -6.33
C ALA A 200 -7.37 1.12 -6.03
N GLN A 201 -7.60 2.21 -5.30
CA GLN A 201 -8.93 2.68 -4.94
C GLN A 201 -9.46 3.79 -5.86
N TYR A 202 -8.67 4.27 -6.81
CA TYR A 202 -9.01 5.37 -7.73
C TYR A 202 -9.48 6.64 -7.01
N THR A 203 -8.86 6.96 -5.87
CA THR A 203 -9.26 8.07 -5.00
C THR A 203 -8.06 8.92 -4.57
N CYS A 204 -8.29 10.21 -4.34
CA CYS A 204 -7.29 11.13 -3.81
C CYS A 204 -7.24 11.04 -2.28
N LEU A 205 -6.03 10.88 -1.75
CA LEU A 205 -5.78 10.65 -0.33
C LEU A 205 -5.09 11.84 0.32
N ALA A 206 -5.42 12.06 1.59
CA ALA A 206 -4.79 13.09 2.41
C ALA A 206 -3.35 12.72 2.77
N LEU A 207 -2.46 13.71 2.70
CA LEU A 207 -1.11 13.59 3.25
C LEU A 207 -1.20 13.73 4.77
N TRP A 208 -0.93 12.64 5.50
CA TRP A 208 -0.82 12.68 6.95
C TRP A 208 0.62 13.03 7.37
N TRP A 209 0.76 14.06 8.21
CA TRP A 209 2.06 14.61 8.62
C TRP A 209 2.41 14.34 10.10
N ASP A 210 1.46 13.88 10.91
CA ASP A 210 1.71 13.70 12.35
C ASP A 210 2.31 12.33 12.68
N PRO A 211 3.14 12.21 13.74
CA PRO A 211 3.81 10.98 14.13
C PRO A 211 2.88 9.83 14.57
N LYS A 212 1.61 10.14 14.84
CA LYS A 212 0.60 9.16 15.27
C LYS A 212 -0.62 9.25 14.37
N PRO A 213 -1.19 8.13 13.91
CA PRO A 213 -2.48 8.14 13.22
C PRO A 213 -3.58 8.74 14.13
N LEU A 214 -4.60 9.41 13.57
CA LEU A 214 -5.80 9.69 14.38
C LEU A 214 -6.52 8.37 14.72
N THR A 215 -7.65 8.45 15.40
CA THR A 215 -8.46 7.27 15.72
C THR A 215 -9.35 6.82 14.55
N GLU A 216 -9.57 7.67 13.54
CA GLU A 216 -10.47 7.39 12.40
C GLU A 216 -9.72 6.88 11.16
N TRP A 217 -9.71 5.56 11.00
CA TRP A 217 -9.25 4.70 9.90
C TRP A 217 -9.45 5.13 8.43
N THR A 218 -10.24 6.14 8.09
CA THR A 218 -10.74 6.30 6.71
C THR A 218 -9.85 7.10 5.75
N ASN A 219 -8.76 7.75 6.18
CA ASN A 219 -8.13 8.77 5.32
C ASN A 219 -6.60 8.97 5.40
N TRP A 220 -5.77 7.98 5.75
CA TRP A 220 -4.31 8.19 5.78
C TRP A 220 -3.50 7.33 4.81
N VAL A 221 -2.56 8.01 4.14
CA VAL A 221 -1.35 7.39 3.62
C VAL A 221 -0.22 7.70 4.60
N CYS A 222 0.25 6.70 5.35
CA CYS A 222 1.60 6.81 5.92
C CYS A 222 2.58 6.91 4.74
N ARG A 223 3.32 8.02 4.64
CA ARG A 223 4.39 8.23 3.64
C ARG A 223 5.47 7.14 3.70
N TRP A 224 5.55 6.43 4.83
CA TRP A 224 6.59 5.46 5.16
C TRP A 224 6.00 4.06 5.38
N ARG A 225 5.56 3.42 4.31
CA ARG A 225 5.07 2.04 4.40
C ARG A 225 6.23 1.05 4.43
N ASN A 226 6.22 0.20 5.44
CA ASN A 226 7.19 -0.84 5.73
C ASN A 226 6.89 -2.10 4.89
N LYS A 227 7.96 -2.72 4.37
CA LYS A 227 7.95 -3.96 3.57
C LYS A 227 7.70 -5.18 4.48
N VAL A 228 7.46 -6.37 3.92
CA VAL A 228 7.37 -7.58 4.76
C VAL A 228 8.67 -7.82 5.50
N GLY A 229 8.52 -8.24 6.76
CA GLY A 229 9.60 -8.44 7.71
C GLY A 229 10.10 -7.16 8.38
N MET A 230 9.69 -5.98 7.93
CA MET A 230 10.01 -4.74 8.64
C MET A 230 9.12 -4.61 9.89
N PRO A 231 9.63 -3.96 10.95
CA PRO A 231 8.87 -3.75 12.17
C PRO A 231 7.66 -2.85 11.91
N CYS A 232 6.59 -3.08 12.67
CA CYS A 232 5.36 -2.30 12.62
C CYS A 232 4.70 -2.26 13.99
N ASN A 233 3.90 -1.22 14.21
CA ASN A 233 2.99 -1.11 15.35
C ASN A 233 1.54 -1.38 14.92
N PHE A 234 1.18 -0.97 13.69
CA PHE A 234 -0.17 -1.08 13.15
C PHE A 234 -0.14 -1.62 11.72
N ASP A 235 -1.25 -2.22 11.27
CA ASP A 235 -1.41 -2.72 9.90
C ASP A 235 -1.13 -1.64 8.84
N GLN A 236 -1.42 -0.39 9.18
CA GLN A 236 -1.24 0.80 8.35
C GLN A 236 0.24 1.14 8.10
N ASP A 237 1.13 0.66 8.98
CA ASP A 237 2.58 0.82 8.82
C ASP A 237 3.08 -0.01 7.65
N CYS A 238 2.33 -1.00 7.15
CA CYS A 238 2.77 -1.91 6.08
C CYS A 238 2.31 -1.45 4.68
N ILE A 239 3.04 -1.84 3.63
CA ILE A 239 2.69 -1.50 2.23
C ILE A 239 1.27 -1.98 1.88
N TYR A 240 0.50 -1.08 1.22
CA TYR A 240 -0.96 -1.13 0.98
C TYR A 240 -1.49 -2.51 0.60
N GLY A 241 -2.62 -2.88 1.22
CA GLY A 241 -3.56 -3.90 0.74
C GLY A 241 -3.09 -5.35 0.77
N MET A 242 -1.80 -5.59 1.06
CA MET A 242 -1.23 -6.93 0.98
C MET A 242 -0.72 -7.47 2.31
N ARG A 243 -0.66 -6.69 3.40
CA ARG A 243 0.09 -7.05 4.62
C ARG A 243 -0.55 -6.55 5.93
N ARG A 244 -0.45 -7.35 7.01
CA ARG A 244 -0.93 -7.12 8.40
C ARG A 244 0.27 -6.99 9.34
N CYS A 245 0.18 -6.15 10.36
CA CYS A 245 1.15 -6.11 11.43
C CYS A 245 0.86 -7.23 12.43
N LEU A 246 1.70 -8.25 12.47
CA LEU A 246 1.54 -9.38 13.38
C LEU A 246 2.84 -9.58 14.16
N SER A 247 2.73 -9.68 15.48
CA SER A 247 3.90 -9.88 16.37
C SER A 247 4.99 -8.81 16.17
N GLY A 248 4.58 -7.56 15.90
CA GLY A 248 5.48 -6.43 15.70
C GLY A 248 6.19 -6.38 14.35
N ASN A 249 5.84 -7.24 13.39
CA ASN A 249 6.41 -7.24 12.03
C ASN A 249 5.33 -7.26 10.96
N CYS A 250 5.61 -6.60 9.83
CA CYS A 250 4.75 -6.64 8.66
C CYS A 250 4.75 -8.05 8.07
N MET A 251 3.63 -8.74 8.21
CA MET A 251 3.36 -10.06 7.65
C MET A 251 2.48 -9.94 6.41
N PRO A 252 2.55 -10.86 5.45
CA PRO A 252 1.57 -10.92 4.37
C PRO A 252 0.16 -11.20 4.88
N PHE A 253 -0.82 -10.62 4.20
CA PHE A 253 -2.25 -10.76 4.46
C PHE A 253 -2.79 -12.11 3.98
N GLN A 254 -2.14 -12.71 2.97
CA GLN A 254 -2.54 -14.00 2.44
C GLN A 254 -1.56 -15.11 2.83
N PRO A 255 -2.07 -16.30 3.22
CA PRO A 255 -1.23 -17.50 3.29
C PRO A 255 -0.61 -17.74 1.92
N TYR A 256 0.62 -18.28 1.90
CA TYR A 256 1.33 -18.55 0.65
C TYR A 256 0.44 -19.33 -0.32
N ASN A 257 0.18 -18.72 -1.49
CA ASN A 257 -0.52 -19.35 -2.58
C ASN A 257 0.48 -19.58 -3.71
N ALA A 258 0.72 -20.84 -4.07
CA ALA A 258 1.63 -21.21 -5.16
C ALA A 258 1.20 -20.66 -6.53
N ASN A 259 -0.07 -20.26 -6.66
CA ASN A 259 -0.64 -19.64 -7.86
C ASN A 259 -0.75 -18.10 -7.74
N GLN A 260 -0.08 -17.48 -6.75
CA GLN A 260 -0.07 -16.03 -6.64
C GLN A 260 0.79 -15.42 -7.74
N THR A 261 0.15 -14.66 -8.61
CA THR A 261 0.81 -13.94 -9.68
C THR A 261 1.58 -12.75 -9.13
N CYS A 262 2.67 -12.38 -9.79
CA CYS A 262 3.49 -11.22 -9.43
C CYS A 262 3.93 -10.47 -10.68
N ALA A 263 4.22 -9.18 -10.54
CA ALA A 263 4.94 -8.38 -11.53
C ALA A 263 6.34 -7.97 -11.02
N SER A 264 6.50 -7.97 -9.70
CA SER A 264 7.73 -7.62 -9.00
C SER A 264 7.88 -8.44 -7.71
N ASP A 265 9.08 -8.45 -7.14
CA ASP A 265 9.34 -9.10 -5.85
C ASP A 265 8.48 -8.51 -4.71
N PHE A 266 7.96 -7.28 -4.87
CA PHE A 266 7.05 -6.64 -3.92
C PHE A 266 5.67 -7.29 -3.86
N ASP A 267 5.26 -8.00 -4.90
CA ASP A 267 3.98 -8.70 -4.95
C ASP A 267 4.06 -10.04 -4.20
N CYS A 268 5.29 -10.50 -3.89
CA CYS A 268 5.48 -11.77 -3.20
C CYS A 268 5.30 -11.64 -1.69
N PRO A 269 4.43 -12.49 -1.10
CA PRO A 269 3.92 -12.28 0.26
C PRO A 269 4.99 -12.43 1.35
N HIS A 270 6.01 -13.27 1.17
CA HIS A 270 6.93 -13.66 2.25
C HIS A 270 8.38 -13.26 1.96
N LEU A 271 9.15 -12.95 3.02
CA LEU A 271 10.62 -13.05 2.97
C LEU A 271 10.97 -14.51 2.62
N GLY A 272 11.91 -14.72 1.70
CA GLY A 272 12.18 -16.06 1.17
C GLY A 272 11.46 -16.38 -0.14
N PHE A 273 10.77 -15.42 -0.77
CA PHE A 273 10.13 -15.59 -2.08
C PHE A 273 10.50 -14.45 -3.03
N TYR A 274 10.50 -14.73 -4.32
CA TYR A 274 10.80 -13.76 -5.37
C TYR A 274 9.88 -13.93 -6.57
N CYS A 275 9.76 -12.89 -7.37
CA CYS A 275 9.05 -12.91 -8.65
C CYS A 275 10.05 -13.20 -9.78
N PRO A 276 9.92 -14.35 -10.48
CA PRO A 276 10.87 -14.70 -11.54
C PRO A 276 10.78 -13.74 -12.72
N SER A 277 11.93 -13.41 -13.32
CA SER A 277 12.00 -12.73 -14.62
C SER A 277 11.16 -13.47 -15.67
N ASP A 278 10.46 -12.72 -16.52
CA ASP A 278 9.80 -13.31 -17.69
C ASP A 278 10.89 -13.71 -18.70
N PRO A 279 11.09 -15.02 -18.96
CA PRO A 279 12.13 -15.49 -19.88
C PRO A 279 11.86 -15.07 -21.33
N THR A 280 10.64 -14.60 -21.64
CA THR A 280 10.25 -14.11 -22.96
C THR A 280 10.44 -12.60 -23.11
N GLY A 281 10.80 -11.90 -22.02
CA GLY A 281 10.94 -10.44 -22.04
C GLY A 281 9.64 -9.71 -22.39
N GLY A 282 8.49 -10.24 -22.00
CA GLY A 282 7.16 -9.71 -22.30
C GLY A 282 6.60 -10.11 -23.66
N GLN A 283 7.28 -10.96 -24.44
CA GLN A 283 6.81 -11.35 -25.77
C GLN A 283 5.66 -12.36 -25.74
N ASN A 284 5.53 -13.15 -24.68
CA ASN A 284 4.43 -14.09 -24.54
C ASN A 284 3.32 -13.52 -23.63
N PRO A 285 2.18 -13.08 -24.18
CA PRO A 285 1.08 -12.51 -23.39
C PRO A 285 0.40 -13.52 -22.48
N TYR A 286 0.68 -14.82 -22.64
CA TYR A 286 0.18 -15.89 -21.79
C TYR A 286 1.16 -16.29 -20.68
N TRP A 287 2.36 -15.68 -20.65
CA TRP A 287 3.31 -15.94 -19.56
C TRP A 287 2.86 -15.19 -18.32
N VAL A 288 2.44 -15.94 -17.31
CA VAL A 288 2.06 -15.40 -16.00
C VAL A 288 3.19 -15.71 -15.03
N GLN A 289 3.77 -14.67 -14.43
CA GLN A 289 4.79 -14.80 -13.40
C GLN A 289 4.11 -15.15 -12.07
N TYR A 290 4.63 -16.16 -11.38
CA TYR A 290 4.16 -16.57 -10.06
C TYR A 290 5.28 -16.47 -9.05
N CYS A 291 4.96 -16.08 -7.81
CA CYS A 291 5.93 -16.03 -6.74
C CYS A 291 6.52 -17.41 -6.46
N ARG A 292 7.86 -17.48 -6.39
CA ARG A 292 8.60 -18.72 -6.13
C ARG A 292 9.38 -18.63 -4.85
N ALA A 293 9.50 -19.75 -4.15
CA ALA A 293 10.40 -19.85 -3.02
C ALA A 293 11.84 -19.63 -3.48
N GLN A 294 12.59 -18.85 -2.70
CA GLN A 294 14.01 -18.71 -2.85
C GLN A 294 14.71 -20.05 -2.59
N ARG A 295 15.76 -20.29 -3.36
CA ARG A 295 16.48 -21.54 -3.47
C ARG A 295 17.52 -21.65 -2.35
N SER A 296 17.70 -22.86 -1.83
CA SER A 296 18.68 -23.15 -0.78
C SER A 296 20.10 -23.28 -1.35
N GLU A 297 21.09 -23.36 -0.47
CA GLU A 297 22.49 -23.54 -0.86
C GLU A 297 22.69 -24.77 -1.77
N GLY A 298 23.50 -24.59 -2.81
CA GLY A 298 23.83 -25.62 -3.79
C GLY A 298 22.80 -25.84 -4.90
N MET A 299 21.59 -25.26 -4.80
CA MET A 299 20.62 -25.26 -5.88
C MET A 299 21.03 -24.31 -6.99
N THR A 300 20.71 -24.64 -8.25
CA THR A 300 21.02 -23.77 -9.40
C THR A 300 20.29 -22.44 -9.30
N CYS A 301 20.81 -21.36 -9.86
CA CYS A 301 20.18 -20.04 -9.87
C CYS A 301 20.57 -19.29 -11.16
N ALA A 302 19.90 -18.18 -11.46
CA ALA A 302 20.38 -17.22 -12.47
C ALA A 302 20.65 -15.84 -11.86
N GLU A 303 19.87 -15.44 -10.85
CA GLU A 303 19.96 -14.13 -10.22
C GLU A 303 20.06 -14.22 -8.68
N ASP A 304 20.67 -13.23 -8.03
CA ASP A 304 20.88 -13.20 -6.57
C ASP A 304 19.57 -13.27 -5.78
N ARG A 305 18.51 -12.64 -6.29
CA ARG A 305 17.18 -12.65 -5.65
C ARG A 305 16.53 -14.03 -5.61
N GLU A 306 17.03 -14.99 -6.40
CA GLU A 306 16.55 -16.36 -6.34
C GLU A 306 17.07 -17.10 -5.13
N CYS A 307 18.13 -16.63 -4.48
CA CYS A 307 18.77 -17.32 -3.36
C CYS A 307 18.18 -16.87 -2.01
N GLN A 308 18.20 -17.77 -1.03
CA GLN A 308 17.76 -17.48 0.33
C GLN A 308 18.58 -16.34 0.97
N PRO A 309 18.04 -15.66 2.00
CA PRO A 309 18.76 -14.62 2.73
C PRO A 309 20.12 -15.14 3.24
N GLY A 310 21.19 -14.37 3.04
CA GLY A 310 22.56 -14.78 3.36
C GLY A 310 23.32 -15.46 2.22
N MET A 311 22.66 -15.69 1.08
CA MET A 311 23.24 -16.32 -0.11
C MET A 311 23.13 -15.41 -1.33
N ARG A 312 24.01 -15.62 -2.30
CA ARG A 312 23.97 -14.98 -3.62
C ARG A 312 24.19 -16.02 -4.72
N CYS A 313 23.84 -15.68 -5.95
CA CYS A 313 24.00 -16.58 -7.07
C CYS A 313 25.45 -16.54 -7.56
N ASN A 314 26.20 -17.60 -7.33
CA ASN A 314 27.58 -17.70 -7.79
C ASN A 314 27.62 -18.07 -9.27
N THR A 315 27.68 -17.06 -10.13
CA THR A 315 27.78 -17.23 -11.60
C THR A 315 29.16 -17.64 -12.08
N GLY A 316 30.15 -17.74 -11.19
CA GLY A 316 31.50 -18.20 -11.51
C GLY A 316 31.59 -19.72 -11.68
N GLU A 317 30.61 -20.47 -11.17
CA GLU A 317 30.52 -21.92 -11.35
C GLU A 317 29.97 -22.26 -12.76
N PRO A 318 30.41 -23.39 -13.37
CA PRO A 318 29.88 -23.83 -14.68
C PRO A 318 28.36 -24.01 -14.69
N GLN A 319 27.79 -24.35 -13.53
CA GLN A 319 26.37 -24.28 -13.26
C GLN A 319 26.19 -23.32 -12.08
N PRO A 320 25.67 -22.10 -12.30
CA PRO A 320 25.52 -21.13 -11.23
C PRO A 320 24.64 -21.67 -10.12
N ARG A 321 25.10 -21.54 -8.86
CA ARG A 321 24.37 -22.04 -7.69
C ARG A 321 24.30 -20.99 -6.59
N CYS A 322 23.28 -21.11 -5.75
CA CYS A 322 23.18 -20.31 -4.55
C CYS A 322 24.28 -20.73 -3.57
N ARG A 323 25.13 -19.77 -3.21
CA ARG A 323 26.24 -19.96 -2.27
C ARG A 323 26.11 -18.97 -1.14
N SER A 324 26.35 -19.44 0.08
CA SER A 324 26.46 -18.58 1.26
C SER A 324 27.65 -17.62 1.09
N LEU A 325 27.52 -16.41 1.63
CA LEU A 325 28.64 -15.47 1.65
C LEU A 325 29.77 -16.03 2.53
N PHE A 326 31.01 -15.89 2.07
CA PHE A 326 32.24 -16.33 2.74
C PHE A 326 32.26 -17.83 3.09
N SER A 327 31.76 -18.69 2.19
CA SER A 327 31.65 -20.14 2.43
C SER A 327 32.49 -21.02 1.49
N LEU A 328 32.95 -20.50 0.36
CA LEU A 328 33.68 -21.31 -0.62
C LEU A 328 35.13 -21.54 -0.18
N ASP A 329 35.53 -22.80 -0.21
CA ASP A 329 36.89 -23.26 0.08
C ASP A 329 37.88 -22.81 -0.99
N ILE A 330 39.17 -22.78 -0.62
CA ILE A 330 40.28 -22.52 -1.54
C ILE A 330 40.23 -23.50 -2.74
N GLY A 331 40.34 -22.97 -3.95
CA GLY A 331 40.27 -23.69 -5.22
C GLY A 331 38.88 -23.70 -5.87
N ALA A 332 37.82 -23.35 -5.15
CA ALA A 332 36.47 -23.27 -5.69
C ALA A 332 36.28 -22.05 -6.59
N LEU A 333 35.52 -22.17 -7.69
CA LEU A 333 35.23 -21.04 -8.58
C LEU A 333 34.23 -20.06 -7.93
N ALA A 334 34.53 -18.77 -8.00
CA ALA A 334 33.74 -17.69 -7.44
C ALA A 334 33.63 -16.50 -8.40
N ALA A 335 32.41 -16.02 -8.62
CA ALA A 335 32.15 -14.80 -9.39
C ALA A 335 32.72 -13.56 -8.69
N GLU A 336 32.62 -13.53 -7.35
CA GLU A 336 33.01 -12.40 -6.51
C GLU A 336 33.75 -12.89 -5.25
N ASP A 337 34.63 -12.03 -4.75
CA ASP A 337 35.47 -12.25 -3.58
C ASP A 337 34.67 -12.63 -2.33
N VAL A 338 33.47 -12.04 -2.17
CA VAL A 338 32.57 -12.25 -1.01
C VAL A 338 32.04 -13.68 -0.90
N PHE A 339 32.22 -14.54 -1.91
CA PHE A 339 31.88 -15.96 -1.79
C PHE A 339 32.98 -16.77 -1.13
N CYS A 340 34.24 -16.34 -1.25
CA CYS A 340 35.39 -17.07 -0.75
C CYS A 340 35.52 -16.92 0.76
N GLN A 341 35.89 -17.99 1.46
CA GLN A 341 36.02 -18.02 2.92
C GLN A 341 36.86 -16.85 3.49
N PHE A 342 37.92 -16.48 2.77
CA PHE A 342 38.83 -15.39 3.15
C PHE A 342 38.63 -14.11 2.31
N GLY A 343 37.52 -14.01 1.59
CA GLY A 343 37.20 -12.83 0.81
C GLY A 343 38.15 -12.58 -0.36
N TRP A 344 38.84 -13.58 -0.91
CA TRP A 344 39.81 -13.40 -2.00
C TRP A 344 39.73 -14.50 -3.03
N ARG A 345 39.77 -14.12 -4.31
CA ARG A 345 39.94 -15.02 -5.47
C ARG A 345 41.24 -14.73 -6.19
N ASP A 346 41.77 -15.70 -6.90
CA ASP A 346 42.91 -15.54 -7.79
C ASP A 346 42.48 -14.92 -9.13
N ARG A 347 43.45 -14.72 -10.03
CA ARG A 347 43.22 -14.18 -11.37
C ARG A 347 42.34 -15.07 -12.25
N ASP A 348 42.27 -16.37 -11.96
CA ASP A 348 41.46 -17.35 -12.68
C ASP A 348 40.04 -17.45 -12.11
N GLY A 349 39.71 -16.66 -11.08
CA GLY A 349 38.40 -16.63 -10.44
C GLY A 349 38.18 -17.79 -9.46
N LYS A 350 39.22 -18.44 -8.97
CA LYS A 350 39.12 -19.45 -7.90
C LYS A 350 39.44 -18.82 -6.55
N CYS A 351 38.74 -19.24 -5.51
CA CYS A 351 39.04 -18.82 -4.15
C CYS A 351 40.49 -19.17 -3.79
N ALA A 352 41.18 -18.24 -3.18
CA ALA A 352 42.60 -18.35 -2.89
C ALA A 352 42.88 -17.91 -1.44
N PRO A 353 44.06 -18.26 -0.89
CA PRO A 353 44.53 -17.64 0.34
C PRO A 353 44.47 -16.11 0.23
N PRO A 354 44.17 -15.38 1.32
CA PRO A 354 44.03 -13.94 1.27
C PRO A 354 45.36 -13.28 0.90
N ALA A 355 45.39 -12.59 -0.23
CA ALA A 355 46.55 -11.79 -0.63
C ALA A 355 46.61 -10.47 0.15
N GLN A 356 47.83 -9.95 0.32
CA GLN A 356 48.10 -8.63 0.89
C GLN A 356 48.43 -7.65 -0.23
N SER A 357 48.05 -6.39 -0.06
CA SER A 357 48.46 -5.32 -0.96
C SER A 357 49.89 -4.91 -0.62
N LYS A 358 50.76 -4.86 -1.61
CA LYS A 358 52.11 -4.29 -1.44
C LYS A 358 52.07 -2.75 -1.35
N GLN A 359 50.93 -2.17 -1.71
CA GLN A 359 50.78 -0.73 -1.92
C GLN A 359 49.51 -0.17 -1.26
N ALA A 360 48.94 -0.82 -0.24
CA ALA A 360 47.74 -0.32 0.45
C ALA A 360 47.90 1.16 0.85
N GLY A 361 46.93 1.99 0.46
CA GLY A 361 46.94 3.44 0.72
C GLY A 361 47.88 4.28 -0.15
N ARG A 362 48.79 3.67 -0.92
CA ARG A 362 49.68 4.39 -1.85
C ARG A 362 48.92 4.88 -3.07
N SER A 363 49.45 5.95 -3.67
CA SER A 363 48.93 6.51 -4.91
C SER A 363 49.00 5.52 -6.07
N CYS A 364 47.97 5.52 -6.91
CA CYS A 364 47.88 4.71 -8.12
C CYS A 364 47.24 5.51 -9.25
N ASP A 365 47.49 5.12 -10.49
CA ASP A 365 46.79 5.67 -11.66
C ASP A 365 45.75 4.68 -12.19
N SER A 366 46.05 3.38 -12.04
CA SER A 366 45.23 2.25 -12.48
C SER A 366 45.29 1.09 -11.49
N ASP A 367 44.38 0.12 -11.65
CA ASP A 367 44.38 -1.11 -10.87
C ASP A 367 45.70 -1.90 -10.98
N LEU A 368 46.46 -1.73 -12.06
CA LEU A 368 47.73 -2.41 -12.28
C LEU A 368 48.83 -1.96 -11.31
N ASP A 369 48.74 -0.74 -10.80
CA ASP A 369 49.70 -0.21 -9.82
C ASP A 369 49.50 -0.84 -8.44
N CYS A 370 48.30 -1.39 -8.19
CA CYS A 370 47.93 -2.01 -6.93
C CYS A 370 48.36 -3.47 -6.85
N GLU A 371 49.68 -3.68 -6.85
CA GLU A 371 50.25 -5.02 -6.72
C GLU A 371 49.84 -5.71 -5.41
N THR A 372 49.57 -7.00 -5.51
CA THR A 372 49.30 -7.85 -4.34
C THR A 372 50.36 -8.94 -4.20
N THR A 373 50.33 -9.67 -3.10
CA THR A 373 51.14 -10.88 -2.88
C THR A 373 50.57 -12.11 -3.60
N ASP A 374 49.51 -11.97 -4.40
CA ASP A 374 48.91 -13.07 -5.15
C ASP A 374 49.87 -13.58 -6.25
N GLU A 375 50.19 -14.87 -6.20
CA GLU A 375 51.11 -15.53 -7.13
C GLU A 375 50.56 -15.61 -8.57
N THR A 376 49.24 -15.52 -8.74
CA THR A 376 48.59 -15.49 -10.07
C THR A 376 48.65 -14.11 -10.74
N GLY A 377 49.14 -13.10 -10.01
CA GLY A 377 49.27 -11.73 -10.49
C GLY A 377 47.94 -10.96 -10.50
N ARG A 378 46.97 -11.35 -9.68
CA ARG A 378 45.76 -10.55 -9.46
C ARG A 378 46.12 -9.25 -8.76
N THR A 379 45.69 -8.13 -9.30
CA THR A 379 45.91 -6.81 -8.71
C THR A 379 44.72 -6.38 -7.84
N GLY A 380 44.97 -5.43 -6.94
CA GLY A 380 43.95 -4.76 -6.14
C GLY A 380 43.16 -3.73 -6.96
N SER A 381 42.40 -2.89 -6.27
CA SER A 381 41.60 -1.83 -6.90
C SER A 381 42.15 -0.45 -6.57
N CYS A 382 42.35 0.36 -7.60
CA CYS A 382 42.70 1.77 -7.52
C CYS A 382 41.44 2.61 -7.44
N THR A 383 41.23 3.30 -6.31
CA THR A 383 40.04 4.11 -6.04
C THR A 383 40.40 5.56 -5.78
N CYS A 384 39.59 6.51 -6.25
CA CYS A 384 39.82 7.94 -6.01
C CYS A 384 39.76 8.28 -4.52
N LYS A 385 40.60 9.22 -4.06
CA LYS A 385 40.46 9.90 -2.75
C LYS A 385 39.35 10.96 -2.85
N ALA A 386 38.18 10.49 -3.26
CA ALA A 386 36.84 11.04 -3.13
C ALA A 386 36.67 12.53 -2.77
N TRP A 387 36.99 13.51 -3.60
CA TRP A 387 36.22 14.79 -3.56
C TRP A 387 36.25 15.62 -4.85
N TRP A 388 37.13 15.36 -5.82
CA TRP A 388 37.19 16.11 -7.10
C TRP A 388 37.29 15.22 -8.36
N ASP A 389 37.18 15.88 -9.52
CA ASP A 389 37.00 15.29 -10.86
C ASP A 389 38.23 14.49 -11.36
N LYS A 390 38.07 13.78 -12.49
CA LYS A 390 38.89 12.75 -13.17
C LYS A 390 40.44 12.69 -13.05
N ASP A 391 41.11 13.70 -12.49
CA ASP A 391 42.57 13.76 -12.27
C ASP A 391 42.97 13.61 -10.77
N ASP A 392 42.03 13.18 -9.93
CA ASP A 392 42.18 13.07 -8.47
C ASP A 392 43.29 12.09 -8.02
N PRO A 393 43.98 12.37 -6.89
CA PRO A 393 44.90 11.41 -6.30
C PRO A 393 44.11 10.16 -5.90
N LYS A 394 44.42 9.02 -6.52
CA LYS A 394 43.82 7.74 -6.19
C LYS A 394 44.66 7.00 -5.16
N TYR A 395 44.15 5.91 -4.64
CA TYR A 395 44.91 4.99 -3.82
C TYR A 395 44.51 3.54 -4.03
N CYS A 396 45.45 2.64 -3.74
CA CYS A 396 45.18 1.23 -3.72
C CYS A 396 44.38 0.85 -2.47
N LYS A 397 43.20 0.28 -2.68
CA LYS A 397 42.37 -0.23 -1.60
C LYS A 397 43.06 -1.40 -0.89
N PRO A 398 42.89 -1.52 0.44
CA PRO A 398 43.25 -2.72 1.16
C PRO A 398 42.52 -3.93 0.59
N VAL A 399 43.23 -5.05 0.47
CA VAL A 399 42.69 -6.35 0.07
C VAL A 399 42.61 -7.27 1.29
N SER A 400 42.02 -8.45 1.12
CA SER A 400 41.56 -9.27 2.24
C SER A 400 42.63 -9.69 3.23
N GLY A 401 43.89 -9.85 2.79
CA GLY A 401 45.02 -10.17 3.66
C GLY A 401 45.58 -8.97 4.45
N ASP A 402 45.23 -7.74 4.08
CA ASP A 402 45.66 -6.53 4.81
C ASP A 402 44.89 -6.37 6.13
N PHE A 403 43.68 -6.91 6.19
CA PHE A 403 42.84 -6.95 7.37
C PHE A 403 43.38 -7.98 8.37
N ALA A 404 43.58 -7.58 9.62
CA ALA A 404 44.10 -8.45 10.68
C ALA A 404 43.25 -9.72 10.90
N ARG A 405 41.96 -9.65 10.54
CA ARG A 405 41.01 -10.76 10.62
C ARG A 405 40.34 -11.05 9.28
N HIS A 406 41.06 -10.95 8.17
CA HIS A 406 40.59 -11.42 6.85
C HIS A 406 39.16 -10.99 6.49
N GLN A 407 38.86 -9.69 6.61
CA GLN A 407 37.54 -9.11 6.33
C GLN A 407 36.37 -9.63 7.20
N GLU A 408 36.64 -10.11 8.41
CA GLU A 408 35.59 -10.53 9.35
C GLU A 408 34.54 -9.43 9.62
N ALA A 409 34.96 -8.17 9.70
CA ALA A 409 34.02 -7.05 9.85
C ALA A 409 33.05 -6.97 8.66
N LEU A 410 33.56 -7.10 7.43
CA LEU A 410 32.75 -7.09 6.21
C LEU A 410 31.82 -8.30 6.17
N ARG A 411 32.33 -9.49 6.51
CA ARG A 411 31.51 -10.70 6.65
C ARG A 411 30.36 -10.48 7.62
N ASN A 412 30.65 -9.98 8.82
CA ASN A 412 29.64 -9.78 9.85
C ASN A 412 28.60 -8.74 9.40
N TYR A 413 29.02 -7.65 8.76
CA TYR A 413 28.12 -6.64 8.22
C TYR A 413 27.24 -7.20 7.09
N LEU A 414 27.82 -7.90 6.11
CA LEU A 414 27.06 -8.48 5.00
C LEU A 414 26.13 -9.60 5.47
N TRP A 415 26.55 -10.42 6.43
CA TRP A 415 25.71 -11.44 7.05
C TRP A 415 24.57 -10.81 7.85
N PHE A 416 24.84 -9.76 8.63
CA PHE A 416 23.82 -8.99 9.32
C PHE A 416 22.79 -8.44 8.32
N ARG A 417 23.26 -7.76 7.27
CA ARG A 417 22.39 -7.18 6.25
C ARG A 417 21.56 -8.26 5.57
N ALA A 418 22.18 -9.37 5.19
CA ALA A 418 21.48 -10.43 4.48
C ALA A 418 20.47 -11.15 5.39
N SER A 419 20.78 -11.39 6.66
CA SER A 419 19.88 -12.07 7.62
C SER A 419 18.74 -11.19 8.13
N ARG A 420 19.00 -9.89 8.34
CA ARG A 420 18.03 -8.94 8.91
C ARG A 420 17.23 -8.19 7.88
N CYS A 421 17.84 -7.90 6.73
CA CYS A 421 17.26 -7.04 5.69
C CYS A 421 16.99 -7.81 4.38
N GLY A 422 17.58 -9.00 4.21
CA GLY A 422 17.50 -9.76 2.96
C GLY A 422 18.19 -9.05 1.79
N THR A 423 18.00 -9.60 0.59
CA THR A 423 18.43 -8.98 -0.67
C THR A 423 17.45 -7.93 -1.19
N PHE A 424 16.27 -7.85 -0.58
CA PHE A 424 15.13 -7.04 -1.01
C PHE A 424 15.13 -5.61 -0.44
N TRP A 425 15.71 -5.39 0.74
CA TRP A 425 15.80 -4.06 1.33
C TRP A 425 17.07 -3.37 0.83
N THR A 426 16.93 -2.10 0.47
CA THR A 426 18.09 -1.25 0.19
C THR A 426 18.91 -1.07 1.47
N GLU A 427 20.19 -0.76 1.32
CA GLU A 427 21.07 -0.48 2.46
C GLU A 427 20.52 0.67 3.32
N LYS A 428 19.99 1.72 2.67
CA LYS A 428 19.37 2.86 3.35
C LYS A 428 18.15 2.46 4.17
N GLU A 429 17.30 1.57 3.65
CA GLU A 429 16.17 1.03 4.39
C GLU A 429 16.62 0.18 5.58
N CYS A 430 17.63 -0.66 5.39
CA CYS A 430 18.21 -1.51 6.43
C CYS A 430 18.79 -0.67 7.57
N LEU A 431 19.60 0.35 7.26
CA LEU A 431 20.17 1.29 8.23
C LEU A 431 19.09 2.09 8.95
N ARG A 432 18.03 2.52 8.27
CA ARG A 432 16.90 3.23 8.88
C ARG A 432 16.19 2.39 9.94
N ILE A 433 16.00 1.09 9.67
CA ILE A 433 15.24 0.18 10.55
C ILE A 433 16.07 -0.29 11.73
N PHE A 434 17.30 -0.73 11.50
CA PHE A 434 18.15 -1.29 12.54
C PHE A 434 19.08 -0.27 13.21
N GLY A 435 19.03 0.99 12.74
CA GLY A 435 19.68 2.14 13.37
C GLY A 435 21.14 1.89 13.70
N ASN A 436 21.49 2.12 14.97
CA ASN A 436 22.86 2.09 15.47
C ASN A 436 23.54 0.72 15.32
N GLU A 437 22.80 -0.40 15.38
CA GLU A 437 23.41 -1.73 15.24
C GLU A 437 23.99 -1.93 13.84
N ALA A 438 23.16 -1.68 12.82
CA ALA A 438 23.57 -1.77 11.42
C ALA A 438 24.64 -0.73 11.09
N MET A 439 24.51 0.49 11.64
CA MET A 439 25.45 1.57 11.40
C MET A 439 26.81 1.29 12.03
N ARG A 440 26.86 0.73 13.23
CA ARG A 440 28.10 0.31 13.89
C ARG A 440 28.83 -0.78 13.10
N LEU A 441 28.11 -1.79 12.60
CA LEU A 441 28.71 -2.85 11.77
C LEU A 441 29.25 -2.28 10.45
N LYS A 442 28.52 -1.37 9.82
CA LYS A 442 28.97 -0.68 8.61
C LYS A 442 30.23 0.16 8.88
N LEU A 443 30.20 1.00 9.92
CA LEU A 443 31.32 1.88 10.26
C LEU A 443 32.55 1.11 10.71
N ALA A 444 32.40 -0.07 11.34
CA ALA A 444 33.53 -0.93 11.66
C ALA A 444 34.31 -1.35 10.40
N VAL A 445 33.61 -1.69 9.31
CA VAL A 445 34.24 -2.01 8.02
C VAL A 445 34.93 -0.78 7.44
N GLN A 446 34.22 0.35 7.38
CA GLN A 446 34.73 1.57 6.78
C GLN A 446 35.91 2.17 7.56
N CYS A 447 35.89 2.10 8.89
CA CYS A 447 37.00 2.54 9.74
C CYS A 447 38.24 1.66 9.54
N GLU A 448 38.10 0.33 9.48
CA GLU A 448 39.24 -0.56 9.24
C GLU A 448 39.85 -0.31 7.85
N GLU A 449 39.02 -0.13 6.81
CA GLU A 449 39.48 0.27 5.47
C GLU A 449 40.19 1.63 5.49
N GLN A 450 39.64 2.61 6.22
CA GLN A 450 40.23 3.95 6.36
C GLN A 450 41.60 3.90 7.04
N GLN A 451 41.75 3.13 8.12
CA GLN A 451 43.02 2.99 8.83
C GLN A 451 44.08 2.33 7.96
N LEU A 452 43.73 1.23 7.28
CA LEU A 452 44.66 0.51 6.40
C LEU A 452 45.06 1.31 5.16
N SER A 453 44.16 2.15 4.66
CA SER A 453 44.44 3.02 3.54
C SER A 453 45.15 4.31 3.93
N GLY A 454 45.29 4.65 5.22
CA GLY A 454 45.91 5.91 5.66
C GLY A 454 45.03 7.16 5.49
N GLY A 455 43.70 6.99 5.46
CA GLY A 455 42.73 8.09 5.53
C GLY A 455 42.59 8.68 6.95
N PRO A 456 41.62 9.57 7.22
CA PRO A 456 40.47 9.91 6.37
C PRO A 456 40.85 10.75 5.14
N TYR A 457 40.18 10.47 4.02
CA TYR A 457 40.31 11.20 2.76
C TYR A 457 39.18 12.23 2.61
N GLY A 458 39.01 13.08 3.63
CA GLY A 458 37.98 14.12 3.65
C GLY A 458 38.34 15.34 2.77
N PRO A 459 37.35 16.14 2.35
CA PRO A 459 37.60 17.40 1.67
C PRO A 459 38.33 18.38 2.61
N PRO A 460 39.13 19.32 2.08
CA PRO A 460 39.71 20.40 2.88
C PRO A 460 38.64 21.16 3.66
N GLU A 461 38.92 21.50 4.91
CA GLU A 461 37.98 22.22 5.78
C GLU A 461 37.48 23.54 5.13
N GLU A 462 38.34 24.17 4.34
CA GLU A 462 38.06 25.41 3.62
C GLU A 462 36.96 25.29 2.55
N CYS A 463 36.71 24.08 2.03
CA CYS A 463 35.69 23.85 1.01
C CYS A 463 34.27 23.81 1.60
N GLY A 464 34.12 23.65 2.92
CA GLY A 464 32.81 23.60 3.60
C GLY A 464 31.88 22.49 3.10
N ILE A 465 32.41 21.45 2.46
CA ILE A 465 31.62 20.32 1.93
C ILE A 465 31.30 19.38 3.08
N VAL A 466 30.02 19.28 3.43
CA VAL A 466 29.52 18.35 4.45
C VAL A 466 28.72 17.26 3.75
N ASP A 467 29.39 16.17 3.37
CA ASP A 467 28.77 14.93 2.91
C ASP A 467 29.40 13.75 3.67
N ASN A 468 28.86 13.51 4.87
CA ASN A 468 29.35 12.49 5.80
C ASN A 468 29.17 11.06 5.27
N GLU A 469 28.26 10.83 4.31
CA GLU A 469 28.08 9.50 3.71
C GLU A 469 29.22 9.16 2.75
N ARG A 470 29.75 10.17 2.04
CA ARG A 470 30.82 9.98 1.04
C ARG A 470 32.21 10.29 1.57
N PHE A 471 32.35 11.28 2.45
CA PHE A 471 33.64 11.87 2.82
C PHE A 471 33.82 11.98 4.34
N GLY A 472 33.21 11.07 5.09
CA GLY A 472 33.28 11.04 6.54
C GLY A 472 34.60 10.49 7.08
N ASP A 473 35.00 10.98 8.26
CA ASP A 473 35.88 10.21 9.14
C ASP A 473 35.08 9.11 9.81
N PHE A 474 35.10 7.92 9.22
CA PHE A 474 34.29 6.79 9.66
C PHE A 474 34.72 6.24 11.01
N CYS A 475 36.00 6.40 11.38
CA CYS A 475 36.49 6.03 12.71
C CYS A 475 35.96 6.97 13.78
N ALA A 476 36.04 8.29 13.56
CA ALA A 476 35.45 9.25 14.48
C ALA A 476 33.93 9.08 14.60
N MET A 477 33.23 8.80 13.48
CA MET A 477 31.80 8.50 13.50
C MET A 477 31.46 7.23 14.29
N MET A 478 32.32 6.21 14.23
CA MET A 478 32.15 4.99 15.01
C MET A 478 32.32 5.25 16.51
N ASP A 479 33.27 6.12 16.91
CA ASP A 479 33.52 6.47 18.31
C ASP A 479 32.41 7.35 18.91
N MET A 480 31.63 8.05 18.07
CA MET A 480 30.50 8.88 18.50
C MET A 480 29.17 8.12 18.68
N LEU A 481 29.07 6.88 18.21
CA LEU A 481 27.88 6.00 18.33
C LEU A 481 27.91 5.15 19.60
#